data_AF-A0A7W1CUL8-F1
#
_entry.id   AF-A0A7W1CUL8-F1
#
_cell.length_a   1.000
_cell.length_b   1.000
_cell.length_c   1.000
_cell.angle_alpha   90.00
_cell.angle_beta   90.00
_cell.angle_gamma   90.00
#
_symmetry.space_group_name_H-M   'P 1'
#
loop_
_entity.id
_entity.type
_entity.pdbx_description
1 polymer ?
#
loop_
_entity_poly.entity_id
_entity_poly.type
_entity_poly.pdbx_seq_one_letter_code
_entity_poly.pdbx_strand_id
1 'polypeptide(L)'
;MSDITLNGGEISILKTIGLSGGMMAGAQLADRTDEMKGAEFLDTLTGLISQDYVVSNKVNVRTMDDVKSASFRVNPAFARDLKGAVYPSRQKEDTGRRKRRS
;
A
#
# COMPACT_ATOMS: atom_id res chain seq x y z
N MET A 1 5.81 17.72 3.62
CA MET A 1 5.75 16.30 4.02
C MET A 1 4.29 15.95 4.08
N SER A 2 3.82 15.07 3.22
CA SER A 2 2.45 14.57 3.31
C SER A 2 2.44 13.58 4.46
N ASP A 3 1.84 13.94 5.60
CA ASP A 3 1.62 13.00 6.70
C ASP A 3 0.56 11.99 6.27
N ILE A 4 1.00 10.91 5.61
CA ILE A 4 0.11 9.82 5.22
C ILE A 4 -0.32 9.10 6.50
N THR A 5 -1.58 9.25 6.86
CA THR A 5 -2.22 8.53 7.96
C THR A 5 -2.86 7.26 7.41
N LEU A 6 -2.31 6.10 7.78
CA LEU A 6 -2.85 4.80 7.41
C LEU A 6 -3.48 4.09 8.60
N ASN A 7 -4.62 3.44 8.38
CA ASN A 7 -5.25 2.56 9.36
C ASN A 7 -4.70 1.12 9.27
N GLY A 8 -5.09 0.25 10.20
CA GLY A 8 -4.60 -1.13 10.27
C GLY A 8 -4.87 -1.98 9.01
N GLY A 9 -6.05 -1.82 8.40
CA GLY A 9 -6.43 -2.52 7.18
C GLY A 9 -5.62 -2.04 5.97
N GLU A 10 -5.47 -0.73 5.82
CA GLU A 10 -4.66 -0.12 4.76
C GLU A 10 -3.20 -0.58 4.84
N ILE A 11 -2.62 -0.58 6.04
CA ILE A 11 -1.27 -1.08 6.29
C ILE A 11 -1.15 -2.56 5.90
N SER A 12 -2.14 -3.38 6.24
CA SER A 12 -2.16 -4.80 5.90
C SER A 12 -2.15 -5.02 4.39
N ILE A 13 -3.06 -4.37 3.66
CA ILE A 13 -3.15 -4.46 2.20
C ILE A 13 -1.84 -3.99 1.54
N LEU A 14 -1.28 -2.85 1.96
CA LEU A 14 -0.04 -2.32 1.38
C LEU A 14 1.17 -3.23 1.63
N LYS A 15 1.25 -3.87 2.80
CA LYS A 15 2.28 -4.88 3.09
C LYS A 15 2.15 -6.10 2.19
N THR A 16 0.92 -6.56 1.96
CA THR A 16 0.63 -7.73 1.15
C THR A 16 0.92 -7.51 -0.33
N ILE A 17 0.50 -6.36 -0.91
CA ILE A 17 0.83 -5.96 -2.29
C ILE A 17 2.34 -5.83 -2.47
N GLY A 18 3.00 -5.26 -1.46
CA GLY A 18 4.42 -5.00 -1.48
C GLY A 18 4.74 -3.61 -2.06
N LEU A 19 5.68 -2.93 -1.40
CA LEU A 19 6.10 -1.57 -1.72
C LEU A 19 7.20 -1.51 -2.79
N SER A 20 7.56 -2.64 -3.40
CA SER A 20 8.60 -2.73 -4.44
C SER A 20 8.10 -2.37 -5.84
N GLY A 21 6.81 -2.08 -6.00
CA GLY A 21 6.19 -1.68 -7.27
C GLY A 21 5.83 -2.86 -8.21
N GLY A 22 6.04 -4.10 -7.76
CA GLY A 22 5.59 -5.29 -8.47
C GLY A 22 4.06 -5.36 -8.55
N MET A 23 3.54 -5.90 -9.65
CA MET A 23 2.11 -6.18 -9.76
C MET A 23 1.77 -7.47 -9.04
N MET A 24 0.75 -7.42 -8.19
CA MET A 24 0.19 -8.57 -7.49
C MET A 24 -1.20 -8.90 -8.05
N ALA A 25 -1.47 -10.17 -8.30
CA ALA A 25 -2.80 -10.62 -8.72
C ALA A 25 -3.82 -10.41 -7.60
N GLY A 26 -4.98 -9.85 -7.94
CA GLY A 26 -6.01 -9.53 -6.95
C GLY A 26 -6.62 -10.75 -6.26
N ALA A 27 -6.68 -11.91 -6.93
CA ALA A 27 -7.07 -13.16 -6.28
C ALA A 27 -6.11 -13.54 -5.15
N GLN A 28 -4.80 -13.49 -5.42
CA GLN A 28 -3.77 -13.75 -4.39
C GLN A 28 -3.80 -12.70 -3.28
N LEU A 29 -4.13 -11.45 -3.60
CA LEU A 29 -4.27 -10.40 -2.61
C LEU A 29 -5.45 -10.70 -1.68
N ALA A 30 -6.61 -11.03 -2.22
CA ALA A 30 -7.79 -11.41 -1.44
C ALA A 30 -7.49 -12.62 -0.54
N ASP A 31 -6.85 -13.66 -1.07
CA ASP A 31 -6.52 -14.87 -0.32
C ASP A 31 -5.55 -14.60 0.84
N ARG A 32 -4.56 -13.71 0.64
CA ARG A 32 -3.59 -13.35 1.68
C ARG A 32 -4.13 -12.35 2.71
N THR A 33 -5.31 -11.80 2.48
CA THR A 33 -5.97 -10.84 3.39
C THR A 33 -7.27 -11.41 3.95
N ASP A 34 -7.42 -12.74 3.97
CA ASP A 34 -8.61 -13.49 4.43
C ASP A 34 -9.09 -13.11 5.85
N GLU A 35 -8.17 -12.63 6.71
CA GLU A 35 -8.53 -12.14 8.05
C GLU A 35 -9.48 -10.93 8.02
N MET A 36 -9.55 -10.20 6.89
CA MET A 36 -10.50 -9.10 6.67
C MET A 36 -11.78 -9.59 5.99
N LYS A 37 -12.94 -9.11 6.45
CA LYS A 37 -14.22 -9.39 5.78
C LYS A 37 -14.20 -8.85 4.35
N GLY A 38 -14.73 -9.60 3.38
CA GLY A 38 -14.69 -9.22 1.96
C GLY A 38 -15.22 -7.81 1.64
N ALA A 39 -16.27 -7.36 2.33
CA ALA A 39 -16.77 -5.98 2.19
C ALA A 39 -15.79 -4.94 2.73
N GLU A 40 -15.21 -5.17 3.91
CA GLU A 40 -14.21 -4.29 4.52
C GLU A 40 -12.92 -4.23 3.68
N PHE A 41 -12.49 -5.37 3.15
CA PHE A 41 -11.37 -5.46 2.21
C PHE A 41 -11.63 -4.63 0.95
N LEU A 42 -12.82 -4.77 0.35
CA LEU A 42 -13.19 -4.04 -0.86
C LEU A 42 -13.24 -2.53 -0.62
N ASP A 43 -13.87 -2.10 0.48
CA ASP A 43 -13.94 -0.70 0.87
C ASP A 43 -12.54 -0.10 1.13
N THR A 44 -11.68 -0.85 1.81
CA THR A 44 -10.30 -0.41 2.09
C THR A 44 -9.48 -0.31 0.81
N LEU A 45 -9.54 -1.33 -0.06
CA LEU A 45 -8.79 -1.35 -1.32
C LEU A 45 -9.26 -0.25 -2.28
N THR A 46 -10.58 -0.03 -2.39
CA THR A 46 -11.13 1.05 -3.21
C THR A 46 -10.79 2.43 -2.64
N GLY A 47 -10.73 2.58 -1.31
CA GLY A 47 -10.20 3.77 -0.64
C GLY A 47 -8.74 4.05 -1.00
N LEU A 48 -7.87 3.03 -0.96
CA LEU A 48 -6.46 3.16 -1.35
C LEU A 48 -6.27 3.51 -2.83
N ILE A 49 -7.15 3.00 -3.71
CA ILE A 49 -7.15 3.36 -5.14
C ILE A 49 -7.62 4.79 -5.33
N SER A 50 -8.67 5.22 -4.61
CA SER A 50 -9.23 6.58 -4.71
C SER A 50 -8.26 7.65 -4.20
N GLN A 51 -7.36 7.29 -3.28
CA GLN A 51 -6.27 8.13 -2.79
C GLN A 51 -5.02 8.09 -3.69
N ASP A 52 -5.06 7.41 -4.84
CA ASP A 52 -3.93 7.16 -5.74
C ASP A 52 -2.74 6.42 -5.11
N TYR A 53 -2.90 5.80 -3.94
CA TYR A 53 -1.83 5.02 -3.29
C TYR A 53 -1.62 3.66 -3.95
N VAL A 54 -2.69 3.07 -4.48
CA VAL A 54 -2.68 1.80 -5.20
C VAL A 54 -3.20 2.00 -6.61
N VAL A 55 -2.49 1.44 -7.58
CA VAL A 55 -2.87 1.46 -8.99
C VAL A 55 -3.39 0.07 -9.37
N SER A 56 -4.58 0.04 -9.98
CA SER A 56 -5.15 -1.15 -10.60
C SER A 56 -4.92 -1.13 -12.12
N ASN A 57 -4.84 -2.31 -12.73
CA ASN A 57 -4.91 -2.45 -14.18
C ASN A 57 -6.34 -2.30 -14.75
N LYS A 58 -7.36 -2.38 -13.89
CA LYS A 58 -8.76 -2.18 -14.27
C LYS A 58 -9.21 -0.77 -13.91
N VAL A 59 -10.03 -0.20 -14.79
CA VAL A 59 -10.60 1.16 -14.61
C VAL A 59 -11.67 1.19 -13.50
N ASN A 60 -12.37 0.07 -13.28
CA ASN A 60 -13.50 0.03 -12.35
C ASN A 60 -13.43 -1.26 -11.53
N VAL A 61 -13.29 -1.13 -10.22
CA VAL A 61 -13.26 -2.25 -9.26
C VAL A 61 -14.36 -1.98 -8.24
N ARG A 62 -15.50 -2.67 -8.36
CA ARG A 62 -16.69 -2.45 -7.51
C ARG A 62 -17.16 -3.69 -6.78
N THR A 63 -16.63 -4.86 -7.15
CA THR A 63 -17.02 -6.15 -6.60
C THR A 63 -15.79 -6.99 -6.29
N MET A 64 -15.95 -8.01 -5.44
CA MET A 64 -14.85 -8.96 -5.17
C MET A 64 -14.42 -9.74 -6.41
N ASP A 65 -15.32 -9.96 -7.37
CA ASP A 65 -14.96 -10.61 -8.64
C ASP A 65 -14.11 -9.68 -9.53
N ASP A 66 -14.38 -8.38 -9.51
CA ASP A 66 -13.52 -7.39 -10.15
C ASP A 66 -12.12 -7.36 -9.53
N VAL A 67 -12.05 -7.43 -8.19
CA VAL A 67 -10.77 -7.53 -7.48
C VAL A 67 -10.02 -8.78 -7.95
N LYS A 68 -10.65 -9.95 -7.89
CA LYS A 68 -9.99 -11.24 -8.20
C LYS A 68 -9.44 -11.29 -9.63
N SER A 69 -10.10 -10.61 -10.56
CA SER A 69 -9.72 -10.52 -11.97
C SER A 69 -8.80 -9.34 -12.30
N ALA A 70 -8.48 -8.48 -11.32
CA ALA A 70 -7.56 -7.35 -11.47
C ALA A 70 -6.15 -7.70 -10.97
N SER A 71 -5.23 -6.76 -11.17
CA SER A 71 -3.89 -6.77 -10.61
C SER A 71 -3.57 -5.38 -10.06
N PHE A 72 -2.89 -5.36 -8.91
CA PHE A 72 -2.67 -4.16 -8.12
C PHE A 72 -1.18 -3.96 -7.86
N ARG A 73 -0.75 -2.71 -7.81
CA ARG A 73 0.60 -2.32 -7.36
C ARG A 73 0.52 -1.01 -6.60
N VAL A 74 1.50 -0.77 -5.75
CA VAL A 74 1.65 0.54 -5.10
C VAL A 74 2.05 1.58 -6.13
N ASN A 75 1.49 2.78 -6.02
CA ASN A 75 1.86 3.91 -6.87
C ASN A 75 3.31 4.33 -6.58
N PRO A 76 4.22 4.31 -7.57
CA PRO A 76 5.61 4.71 -7.39
C PRO A 76 5.78 6.13 -6.85
N ALA A 77 4.85 7.04 -7.15
CA ALA A 77 4.88 8.42 -6.67
C ALA A 77 4.79 8.52 -5.14
N PHE A 78 4.05 7.60 -4.50
CA PHE A 78 3.82 7.58 -3.05
C PHE A 78 4.60 6.47 -2.33
N ALA A 79 5.30 5.58 -3.06
CA ALA A 79 5.95 4.41 -2.49
C ALA A 79 6.93 4.73 -1.34
N ARG A 80 7.65 5.86 -1.44
CA ARG A 80 8.59 6.29 -0.38
C ARG A 80 7.87 6.69 0.89
N ASP A 81 6.82 7.49 0.75
CA ASP A 81 6.05 8.02 1.88
C ASP A 81 5.21 6.91 2.52
N LEU A 82 4.57 6.05 1.71
CA LEU A 82 3.86 4.85 2.17
C LEU A 82 4.80 3.90 2.91
N LYS A 83 6.05 3.75 2.48
CA LYS A 83 7.04 2.95 3.21
C LYS A 83 7.36 3.53 4.59
N GLY A 84 7.42 4.85 4.72
CA GLY A 84 7.58 5.53 6.00
C GLY A 84 6.37 5.32 6.92
N ALA A 85 5.16 5.44 6.38
CA ALA A 85 3.92 5.25 7.13
C ALA A 85 3.68 3.79 7.54
N VAL A 86 4.01 2.82 6.68
CA VAL A 86 3.87 1.38 6.95
C VAL A 86 4.93 0.87 7.93
N TYR A 87 6.13 1.46 7.93
CA TYR A 87 7.25 1.07 8.79
C TYR A 87 7.82 2.29 9.56
N PRO A 88 7.06 2.83 10.53
CA PRO A 88 7.48 4.03 11.26
C PRO A 88 8.82 3.82 12.00
N SER A 89 9.07 2.60 12.49
CA SER A 89 10.30 2.24 13.22
C SER A 89 11.58 2.20 12.36
N ARG A 90 11.48 2.33 11.03
CA ARG A 90 12.64 2.37 10.12
C ARG A 90 13.12 3.78 9.79
N GLN A 91 12.47 4.82 10.31
CA GLN A 91 13.10 6.13 10.43
C GLN A 91 14.19 6.04 11.52
N LYS A 92 15.27 5.31 11.24
CA LYS A 92 16.52 5.55 11.95
C LYS A 92 16.83 7.02 11.70
N GLU A 93 16.92 7.76 12.80
CA GLU A 93 17.45 9.11 12.84
C GLU A 93 18.61 9.23 11.87
N ASP A 94 18.59 10.26 11.03
CA ASP A 94 19.73 10.69 10.23
C ASP A 94 20.79 11.28 11.18
N THR A 95 21.32 10.44 12.07
CA THR A 95 22.39 10.75 13.01
C THR A 95 23.69 10.66 12.25
N GLY A 96 24.14 11.79 11.68
CA GLY A 96 25.51 11.82 11.18
C GLY A 96 25.89 12.94 10.27
N ARG A 97 25.67 14.18 10.70
CA ARG A 97 26.42 15.36 10.23
C ARG A 97 27.92 15.10 10.39
N ARG A 98 28.57 14.43 9.44
CA ARG A 98 30.04 14.30 9.36
C ARG A 98 30.58 15.63 8.83
N LYS A 99 30.61 16.66 9.69
CA LYS A 99 31.52 17.80 9.53
C LYS A 99 32.95 17.25 9.63
N ARG A 100 33.58 16.92 8.49
CA ARG A 100 35.04 16.83 8.44
C ARG A 100 35.57 18.26 8.57
N ARG A 101 35.94 18.64 9.80
CA ARG A 101 36.96 19.66 10.05
C ARG A 101 38.28 18.93 10.16
N SER A 102 39.17 19.18 9.21
CA SER A 102 40.63 19.17 9.36
C SER A 102 41.18 19.89 8.13
#